data_AF-A3DNM1-F1
#
_entry.id   AF-A3DNM1-F1
#
_cell.length_a   1.000
_cell.length_b   1.000
_cell.length_c   1.000
_cell.angle_alpha   90.00
_cell.angle_beta   90.00
_cell.angle_gamma   90.00
#
_symmetry.space_group_name_H-M   'P 1'
#
loop_
_entity.id
_entity.type
_entity.pdbx_description
1 polymer ?
#
loop_
_entity_poly.entity_id
_entity_poly.type
_entity_poly.pdbx_seq_one_letter_code
_entity_poly.pdbx_strand_id
1 'polypeptide(L)'
;MEKGMEEDFSSIYGGLPPELVEQLEREQQIIKIRLDRRKFGKEVTVIEGLTGSKNELKQLAKKLKSKLATGGTVKDGKIELQGDHRHRVKDILINELGFPPENIMIID
;
A
#
# COMPACT_ATOMS: atom_id res chain seq x y z
N MET A 1 -12.90 -22.35 -10.84
CA MET A 1 -13.95 -21.46 -10.29
C MET A 1 -13.26 -20.18 -9.88
N GLU A 2 -13.05 -19.27 -10.83
CA GLU A 2 -12.41 -17.96 -10.58
C GLU A 2 -13.14 -16.83 -11.32
N LYS A 3 -14.15 -17.17 -12.14
CA LYS A 3 -14.98 -16.26 -12.92
C LYS A 3 -16.02 -15.48 -12.10
N GLY A 4 -16.11 -15.70 -10.79
CA GLY A 4 -17.15 -15.09 -9.96
C GLY A 4 -16.84 -13.66 -9.51
N MET A 5 -15.57 -13.25 -9.49
CA MET A 5 -15.19 -11.93 -8.96
C MET A 5 -14.94 -10.88 -10.07
N GLU A 6 -14.59 -11.33 -11.27
CA GLU A 6 -14.31 -10.47 -12.42
C GLU A 6 -15.60 -9.89 -13.04
N GLU A 7 -16.73 -10.63 -12.93
CA GLU A 7 -18.03 -10.21 -13.49
C GLU A 7 -18.81 -9.23 -12.58
N ASP A 8 -18.50 -9.17 -11.29
CA ASP A 8 -19.11 -8.21 -10.34
C ASP A 8 -18.52 -6.80 -10.50
N PHE A 9 -17.20 -6.68 -10.69
CA PHE A 9 -16.54 -5.37 -10.88
C PHE A 9 -16.88 -4.73 -12.23
N SER A 10 -17.01 -5.53 -13.30
CA SER A 10 -17.43 -5.04 -14.61
C SER A 10 -18.90 -4.60 -14.64
N SER A 11 -19.77 -5.14 -13.78
CA SER A 11 -21.17 -4.72 -13.68
C SER A 11 -21.35 -3.39 -12.95
N ILE A 12 -20.49 -3.10 -11.96
CA ILE A 12 -20.55 -1.85 -11.17
C ILE A 12 -19.91 -0.68 -11.91
N TYR A 13 -18.79 -0.92 -12.60
CA TYR A 13 -18.00 0.13 -13.27
C TYR A 13 -18.08 0.08 -14.80
N GLY A 14 -19.04 -0.67 -15.37
CA GLY A 14 -19.21 -0.90 -16.81
C GLY A 14 -19.43 0.39 -17.60
N GLY A 15 -18.34 1.01 -18.05
CA GLY A 15 -18.34 2.26 -18.82
C GLY A 15 -17.43 3.36 -18.26
N LEU A 16 -16.84 3.19 -17.08
CA LEU A 16 -15.89 4.16 -16.53
C LEU A 16 -14.50 4.02 -17.20
N PRO A 17 -13.87 5.14 -17.58
CA PRO A 17 -12.46 5.18 -17.94
C PRO A 17 -11.57 4.49 -16.87
N PRO A 18 -10.52 3.75 -17.28
CA PRO A 18 -9.63 3.04 -16.35
C PRO A 18 -9.03 3.93 -15.25
N GLU A 19 -8.72 5.18 -15.59
CA GLU A 19 -8.21 6.18 -14.64
C GLU A 19 -9.18 6.49 -13.48
N LEU A 20 -10.49 6.47 -13.73
CA LEU A 20 -11.50 6.71 -12.70
C LEU A 20 -11.67 5.49 -11.81
N VAL A 21 -11.57 4.28 -12.37
CA VAL A 21 -11.58 3.04 -11.59
C VAL A 21 -10.39 3.03 -10.62
N GLU A 22 -9.18 3.33 -11.10
CA GLU A 22 -7.99 3.41 -10.24
C GLU A 22 -8.12 4.48 -9.15
N GLN A 23 -8.75 5.62 -9.45
CA GLN A 23 -8.97 6.68 -8.46
C GLN A 23 -9.93 6.22 -7.36
N LEU A 24 -11.07 5.62 -7.75
CA LEU A 24 -12.06 5.09 -6.80
C LEU A 24 -11.47 3.98 -5.92
N GLU A 25 -10.60 3.14 -6.47
CA GLU A 25 -9.88 2.14 -5.70
C GLU A 25 -8.96 2.76 -4.63
N ARG A 26 -8.28 3.86 -4.94
CA ARG A 26 -7.44 4.58 -3.96
C ARG A 26 -8.29 5.24 -2.86
N GLU A 27 -9.45 5.79 -3.21
CA GLU A 27 -10.37 6.45 -2.28
C GLU A 27 -11.01 5.48 -1.27
N GLN A 28 -11.14 4.20 -1.61
CA GLN A 28 -11.74 3.19 -0.75
C GLN A 28 -10.74 2.52 0.22
N GLN A 29 -9.44 2.65 -0.04
CA GLN A 29 -8.40 1.98 0.75
C GLN A 29 -8.11 2.69 2.05
N ILE A 30 -8.09 1.96 3.16
CA ILE A 30 -7.61 2.45 4.45
C ILE A 30 -6.24 1.87 4.74
N ILE A 31 -5.21 2.73 4.74
CA ILE A 31 -3.82 2.35 4.87
C ILE A 31 -3.36 2.59 6.31
N LYS A 32 -2.77 1.56 6.91
CA LYS A 32 -2.19 1.62 8.25
C LYS A 32 -0.68 1.50 8.15
N ILE A 33 0.02 2.42 8.81
CA ILE A 33 1.48 2.44 8.89
C ILE A 33 1.85 2.36 10.37
N ARG A 34 2.55 1.31 10.77
CA ARG A 34 2.94 1.09 12.16
C ARG A 34 4.41 0.79 12.31
N LEU A 35 4.93 1.02 13.50
CA LEU A 35 6.28 0.59 13.87
C LEU A 35 6.19 -0.79 14.52
N ASP A 36 7.07 -1.70 14.12
CA ASP A 36 7.20 -3.01 14.73
C ASP A 36 8.65 -3.21 15.19
N ARG A 37 8.83 -3.91 16.31
CA ARG A 37 10.16 -4.21 16.86
C ARG A 37 10.46 -5.69 16.68
N ARG A 38 11.46 -5.99 15.84
CA ARG A 38 11.98 -7.33 15.60
C ARG A 38 13.05 -7.69 16.62
N LYS A 39 13.59 -8.91 16.49
CA LYS A 39 14.71 -9.41 17.30
C LYS A 39 15.85 -8.39 17.36
N PHE A 40 16.48 -8.28 18.52
CA PHE A 40 17.59 -7.35 18.79
C PHE A 40 17.21 -5.87 18.68
N GLY A 41 15.94 -5.52 18.92
CA GLY A 41 15.48 -4.12 18.92
C GLY A 41 15.44 -3.48 17.54
N LYS A 42 15.56 -4.27 16.46
CA LYS A 42 15.51 -3.75 15.09
C LYS A 42 14.10 -3.26 14.77
N GLU A 43 13.99 -1.99 14.45
CA GLU A 43 12.74 -1.37 14.05
C GLU A 43 12.40 -1.68 12.59
N VAL A 44 11.12 -1.87 12.33
CA VAL A 44 10.56 -2.15 11.00
C VAL A 44 9.28 -1.36 10.86
N THR A 45 9.19 -0.54 9.81
CA THR A 45 7.95 0.09 9.38
C THR A 45 7.10 -0.93 8.63
N VAL A 46 5.87 -1.17 9.09
CA VAL A 46 4.92 -2.08 8.47
C VAL A 46 3.78 -1.28 7.86
N ILE A 47 3.48 -1.54 6.58
CA ILE A 47 2.43 -0.89 5.81
C ILE A 47 1.42 -1.95 5.38
N GLU A 48 0.16 -1.76 5.74
CA GLU A 48 -0.95 -2.67 5.42
C GLU A 48 -2.21 -1.92 4.98
N GLY A 49 -3.16 -2.63 4.36
CA GLY A 49 -4.39 -2.03 3.83
C GLY A 49 -4.29 -1.53 2.38
N LEU A 50 -3.16 -1.79 1.72
CA LEU A 50 -2.98 -1.57 0.28
C LEU A 50 -3.64 -2.72 -0.50
N THR A 51 -4.52 -2.40 -1.43
CA THR A 51 -5.10 -3.38 -2.37
C THR A 51 -4.24 -3.47 -3.63
N GLY A 52 -4.23 -4.66 -4.23
CA GLY A 52 -3.45 -4.95 -5.43
C GLY A 52 -2.91 -6.38 -5.42
N SER A 53 -2.52 -6.85 -6.59
CA SER A 53 -1.85 -8.13 -6.77
C SER A 53 -0.53 -8.19 -6.02
N LYS A 54 -0.05 -9.40 -5.75
CA LYS A 54 1.29 -9.63 -5.16
C LYS A 54 2.40 -8.96 -5.96
N ASN A 55 2.25 -8.82 -7.27
CA ASN A 55 3.24 -8.18 -8.13
C ASN A 55 3.25 -6.66 -7.93
N GLU A 56 2.07 -6.04 -7.85
CA GLU A 56 1.93 -4.60 -7.59
C GLU A 56 2.48 -4.22 -6.22
N LEU A 57 2.18 -4.99 -5.18
CA LEU A 57 2.78 -4.77 -3.85
C LEU A 57 4.31 -4.87 -3.88
N LYS A 58 4.87 -5.80 -4.67
CA LYS A 58 6.33 -5.90 -4.84
C LYS A 58 6.93 -4.71 -5.57
N GLN A 59 6.25 -4.20 -6.59
CA GLN A 59 6.68 -3.00 -7.32
C GLN A 59 6.64 -1.77 -6.41
N LEU A 60 5.56 -1.60 -5.65
CA LEU A 60 5.44 -0.53 -4.65
C LEU A 60 6.53 -0.63 -3.58
N ALA A 61 6.78 -1.83 -3.03
CA ALA A 61 7.87 -2.05 -2.10
C ALA A 61 9.24 -1.69 -2.71
N LYS A 62 9.48 -1.99 -4.00
CA LYS A 62 10.70 -1.58 -4.71
C LYS A 62 10.82 -0.06 -4.82
N LYS A 63 9.74 0.65 -5.16
CA LYS A 63 9.69 2.12 -5.21
C LYS A 63 10.03 2.73 -3.85
N LEU A 64 9.37 2.26 -2.79
CA LEU A 64 9.60 2.74 -1.42
C LEU A 64 11.04 2.49 -0.95
N LYS A 65 11.59 1.29 -1.17
CA LYS A 65 12.98 0.96 -0.83
C LYS A 65 13.99 1.87 -1.51
N SER A 66 13.79 2.14 -2.80
CA SER A 66 14.65 3.05 -3.57
C SER A 66 14.62 4.46 -2.99
N LYS A 67 13.42 5.00 -2.73
CA LYS A 67 13.21 6.36 -2.19
C LYS A 67 13.74 6.53 -0.77
N LEU A 68 13.62 5.50 0.05
CA LEU A 68 13.99 5.55 1.47
C LEU A 68 15.40 5.05 1.76
N ALA A 69 16.11 4.55 0.73
CA ALA A 69 17.42 3.91 0.83
C ALA A 69 17.47 2.80 1.90
N THR A 70 16.45 1.93 1.90
CA THR A 70 16.27 0.91 2.93
C THR A 70 16.02 -0.49 2.35
N GLY A 71 16.31 -1.51 3.17
CA GLY A 71 15.90 -2.89 2.90
C GLY A 71 14.42 -3.11 3.22
N GLY A 72 13.86 -4.21 2.71
CA GLY A 72 12.46 -4.53 2.96
C GLY A 72 11.90 -5.62 2.05
N THR A 73 10.72 -6.12 2.42
CA THR A 73 10.05 -7.25 1.78
C THR A 73 8.54 -7.04 1.71
N VAL A 74 7.88 -7.86 0.90
CA VAL A 74 6.42 -8.03 0.95
C VAL A 74 6.14 -9.36 1.63
N LYS A 75 5.36 -9.34 2.71
CA LYS A 75 4.99 -10.52 3.48
C LYS A 75 3.53 -10.42 3.91
N ASP A 76 2.75 -11.47 3.65
CA ASP A 76 1.34 -11.58 4.07
C ASP A 76 0.48 -10.37 3.67
N GLY A 77 0.68 -9.87 2.44
CA GLY A 77 -0.03 -8.68 1.93
C GLY A 77 0.46 -7.34 2.49
N LYS A 78 1.53 -7.34 3.29
CA LYS A 78 2.10 -6.15 3.93
C LYS A 78 3.47 -5.82 3.35
N ILE A 79 3.80 -4.54 3.31
CA ILE A 79 5.15 -4.08 2.99
C ILE A 79 5.88 -3.83 4.31
N GLU A 80 7.05 -4.43 4.48
CA GLU A 80 7.90 -4.24 5.65
C GLU A 80 9.21 -3.57 5.22
N LEU A 81 9.55 -2.43 5.83
CA LEU A 81 10.75 -1.65 5.56
C LEU A 81 11.61 -1.55 6.83
N GLN A 82 12.92 -1.68 6.71
CA GLN A 82 13.82 -1.59 7.86
C GLN A 82 13.92 -0.13 8.35
N GLY A 83 13.88 0.08 9.67
CA GLY A 83 13.90 1.40 10.31
C GLY A 83 12.52 2.03 10.48
N ASP A 84 12.46 3.14 11.23
CA ASP A 84 11.27 3.98 11.32
C ASP A 84 11.23 4.97 10.14
N HIS A 85 10.25 4.76 9.26
CA HIS A 85 9.99 5.56 8.08
C HIS A 85 8.52 5.96 7.99
N ARG A 86 7.75 5.85 9.08
CA ARG A 86 6.29 5.98 9.04
C ARG A 86 5.80 7.27 8.37
N HIS A 87 6.39 8.39 8.78
CA HIS A 87 6.07 9.71 8.21
C HIS A 87 6.51 9.84 6.75
N ARG A 88 7.75 9.44 6.42
CA ARG A 88 8.26 9.50 5.04
C ARG A 88 7.45 8.61 4.09
N VAL A 89 7.00 7.45 4.55
CA VAL A 89 6.11 6.57 3.79
C VAL A 89 4.76 7.27 3.54
N LYS A 90 4.15 7.85 4.59
CA LYS A 90 2.90 8.61 4.45
C LYS A 90 3.05 9.72 3.41
N ASP A 91 4.14 10.48 3.46
CA ASP A 91 4.40 11.56 2.50
C ASP A 91 4.52 11.05 1.06
N ILE A 92 5.19 9.92 0.83
CA ILE A 92 5.30 9.32 -0.51
C ILE A 92 3.95 8.82 -1.01
N LEU A 93 3.15 8.17 -0.15
CA LEU A 93 1.83 7.68 -0.50
C LEU A 93 0.90 8.82 -0.94
N ILE A 94 0.94 9.96 -0.24
CA ILE A 94 0.13 11.14 -0.58
C ILE A 94 0.68 11.81 -1.84
N ASN A 95 1.93 12.27 -1.80
CA ASN A 95 2.44 13.22 -2.77
C ASN A 95 2.89 12.58 -4.09
N GLU A 96 3.26 11.30 -4.07
CA GLU A 96 3.76 10.60 -5.27
C GLU A 96 2.83 9.50 -5.79
N LEU A 97 1.87 9.04 -4.99
CA LEU A 97 0.98 7.93 -5.34
C LEU A 97 -0.50 8.31 -5.26
N GLY A 98 -0.82 9.53 -4.78
CA GLY A 98 -2.17 10.09 -4.83
C GLY A 98 -3.15 9.42 -3.87
N PHE A 99 -2.68 8.80 -2.79
CA PHE A 99 -3.57 8.29 -1.75
C PHE A 99 -4.11 9.44 -0.89
N PRO A 100 -5.41 9.45 -0.54
CA PRO A 100 -5.99 10.48 0.31
C PRO A 100 -5.34 10.52 1.70
N PRO A 101 -4.89 11.68 2.21
CA PRO A 101 -4.26 11.79 3.53
C PRO A 101 -5.11 11.26 4.69
N GLU A 102 -6.43 11.43 4.61
CA GLU A 102 -7.44 10.98 5.57
C GLU A 102 -7.53 9.46 5.68
N ASN A 103 -7.13 8.75 4.62
CA ASN A 103 -7.14 7.30 4.56
C ASN A 103 -5.86 6.67 5.12
N ILE A 104 -4.85 7.48 5.47
CA ILE A 104 -3.54 6.99 5.92
C ILE A 104 -3.35 7.27 7.41
N MET A 105 -3.42 6.21 8.21
CA MET A 105 -3.23 6.24 9.66
C MET A 105 -1.82 5.79 10.03
N ILE A 106 -1.11 6.63 10.78
CA ILE A 106 0.09 6.21 11.52
C ILE A 106 -0.38 5.69 12.88
N ILE A 107 -0.03 4.45 13.19
CA ILE A 107 -0.37 3.79 14.46
C ILE A 107 0.93 3.63 15.26
N ASP A 108 0.92 4.11 16.50
CA ASP A 108 2.01 3.98 17.47
C ASP A 108 1.95 2.67 18.25
#